data_AF-A0A368GGZ1-F1
#
_entry.id   AF-A0A368GGZ1-F1
#
_cell.length_a   1.000
_cell.length_b   1.000
_cell.length_c   1.000
_cell.angle_alpha   90.00
_cell.angle_beta   90.00
_cell.angle_gamma   90.00
#
_symmetry.space_group_name_H-M   'P 1'
#
loop_
_entity.id
_entity.type
_entity.pdbx_description
1 polymer ?
#
loop_
_entity_poly.entity_id
_entity_poly.type
_entity_poly.pdbx_seq_one_letter_code
_entity_poly.pdbx_strand_id
1 'polypeptide(L)' 'MKLVLENKSFSKNAARIANLFNDKVVHPLAQGAHYMSRLLRYGGRMPEYFYPRAISRDYFSYLNLDLFAIPAVLIVLTTY' A
#
# COMPACT_ATOMS: atom_id res chain seq x y z
N MET A 1 29.46 -4.34 13.45
CA MET A 1 29.81 -3.05 12.80
C MET A 1 30.88 -3.18 11.71
N LYS A 2 31.98 -3.93 11.90
CA LYS A 2 33.05 -4.10 10.88
C LYS A 2 32.55 -4.44 9.47
N LEU A 3 31.64 -5.41 9.35
CA LEU A 3 31.06 -5.85 8.07
C LEU A 3 30.37 -4.74 7.26
N VAL A 4 29.72 -3.80 7.94
CA VAL A 4 29.03 -2.65 7.32
C VAL A 4 30.03 -1.56 6.92
N LEU A 5 31.08 -1.36 7.73
CA LEU A 5 32.11 -0.34 7.51
C LEU A 5 33.13 -0.75 6.43
N GLU A 6 33.43 -2.04 6.33
CA GLU A 6 34.42 -2.58 5.40
C GLU A 6 33.85 -2.77 3.99
N ASN A 7 32.56 -3.09 3.88
CA ASN A 7 31.92 -3.34 2.58
C ASN A 7 31.28 -2.07 2.01
N LYS A 8 31.95 -1.49 1.01
CA LYS A 8 31.50 -0.29 0.27
C LYS A 8 30.13 -0.44 -0.40
N SER A 9 29.63 -1.66 -0.61
CA SER A 9 28.29 -1.92 -1.15
C SER A 9 27.19 -1.29 -0.28
N PHE A 10 27.33 -1.36 1.05
CA PHE A 10 26.33 -0.79 1.96
C PHE A 10 26.26 0.73 1.85
N SER A 11 27.41 1.41 1.80
CA SER A 11 27.48 2.87 1.60
C SER A 11 26.90 3.29 0.24
N LYS A 12 27.24 2.58 -0.84
CA LYS A 12 26.68 2.83 -2.18
C LYS A 12 25.16 2.66 -2.22
N ASN A 13 24.64 1.61 -1.59
CA ASN A 13 23.20 1.35 -1.57
C ASN A 13 22.45 2.35 -0.68
N ALA A 14 23.05 2.76 0.45
CA ALA A 14 22.51 3.81 1.31
C ALA A 14 22.44 5.15 0.57
N ALA A 15 23.50 5.54 -0.15
CA ALA A 15 23.50 6.75 -0.97
C ALA A 15 22.44 6.68 -2.09
N ARG A 16 22.31 5.53 -2.75
CA ARG A 16 21.26 5.30 -3.76
C ARG A 16 19.87 5.50 -3.18
N ILE A 17 19.59 4.88 -2.03
CA ILE A 17 18.30 4.98 -1.35
C ILE A 17 18.04 6.43 -0.89
N ALA A 18 19.05 7.11 -0.35
CA ALA A 18 18.93 8.51 0.05
C ALA A 18 18.60 9.43 -1.13
N ASN A 19 19.25 9.23 -2.29
CA ASN A 19 18.94 9.97 -3.51
C ASN A 19 17.50 9.72 -3.97
N LEU A 20 17.06 8.45 -4.01
CA LEU A 20 15.67 8.08 -4.33
C LEU A 20 14.63 8.74 -3.41
N PHE A 21 14.98 8.94 -2.13
CA PHE A 21 14.10 9.60 -1.18
C PHE A 21 14.06 11.11 -1.35
N ASN A 22 15.20 11.73 -1.68
CA ASN A 22 15.31 13.16 -1.95
C ASN A 22 14.71 13.57 -3.30
N ASP A 23 14.65 12.64 -4.27
CA ASP A 23 14.10 12.87 -5.61
C ASP A 23 12.55 12.86 -5.64
N LYS A 24 11.90 12.61 -4.50
CA LYS A 24 10.44 12.64 -4.40
C LYS A 24 9.93 14.08 -4.37
N VAL A 25 8.81 14.32 -5.06
CA VAL A 25 8.09 15.61 -5.07
C VAL A 25 7.80 16.12 -3.64
N VAL A 26 7.52 15.20 -2.71
CA VAL A 26 7.33 15.52 -1.28
C VAL A 26 8.43 14.83 -0.48
N HIS A 27 9.16 15.61 0.31
CA HIS A 27 10.21 15.09 1.17
C HIS A 27 9.64 14.06 2.16
N PRO A 28 10.27 12.88 2.34
CA PRO A 28 9.72 11.79 3.16
C PRO A 28 9.46 12.19 4.61
N LEU A 29 10.30 13.05 5.18
CA LEU A 29 10.12 13.57 6.54
C LEU A 29 8.83 14.40 6.66
N ALA A 30 8.57 15.27 5.67
CA ALA A 30 7.35 16.08 5.64
C ALA A 30 6.10 15.21 5.46
N GLN A 31 6.19 14.19 4.60
CA GLN A 31 5.13 13.21 4.42
C GLN A 31 4.86 12.41 5.70
N GLY A 32 5.91 11.97 6.40
CA GLY A 32 5.78 11.29 7.69
C GLY A 32 5.17 12.18 8.77
N ALA A 33 5.61 13.44 8.86
CA ALA A 33 5.03 14.44 9.78
C ALA A 33 3.55 14.69 9.48
N HIS A 34 3.16 14.76 8.20
CA HIS A 34 1.76 14.87 7.79
C HIS A 34 0.92 13.69 8.28
N TYR A 35 1.37 12.45 8.07
CA TYR A 35 0.65 11.27 8.55
C TYR A 35 0.58 11.20 10.08
N MET A 36 1.66 11.55 10.78
CA MET A 36 1.71 11.56 12.24
C MET A 36 0.75 12.61 12.83
N SER A 37 0.78 13.83 12.31
CA SER A 37 -0.17 14.90 12.68
C SER A 37 -1.62 14.46 12.50
N ARG A 38 -1.91 13.76 11.39
CA ARG A 38 -3.24 13.23 11.09
C ARG A 38 -3.65 12.11 12.05
N LEU A 39 -2.76 11.16 12.33
CA LEU A 39 -2.97 10.09 13.32
C LEU A 39 -3.28 10.67 14.71
N LEU A 40 -2.50 11.65 15.16
CA LEU A 40 -2.72 12.33 16.43
C LEU A 40 -4.06 13.07 16.44
N ARG A 41 -4.40 13.78 15.36
CA ARG A 41 -5.68 14.50 15.22
C ARG A 41 -6.90 13.59 15.35
N TYR A 42 -6.81 12.34 14.91
CA TYR A 42 -7.92 11.37 14.98
C TYR A 42 -7.76 10.34 16.11
N GLY A 43 -6.91 10.61 17.11
CA GLY A 43 -6.77 9.76 18.30
C GLY A 43 -6.29 8.34 17.96
N GLY A 44 -5.43 8.20 16.95
CA GLY A 44 -4.92 6.91 16.48
C GLY A 44 -5.88 6.13 15.56
N ARG A 45 -7.10 6.62 15.33
CA ARG A 45 -8.02 6.04 14.35
C ARG A 45 -7.83 6.72 13.01
N MET A 46 -7.17 6.07 12.06
CA MET A 46 -7.16 6.58 10.69
C MET A 46 -8.59 6.48 10.14
N PRO A 47 -9.13 7.52 9.48
CA PRO A 47 -10.43 7.43 8.85
C PRO A 47 -10.51 6.28 7.84
N GLU A 48 -11.69 5.70 7.66
CA GLU A 48 -11.89 4.47 6.86
C GLU A 48 -11.34 4.57 5.42
N TYR A 49 -11.35 5.77 4.83
CA TYR A 49 -10.78 6.06 3.51
C TYR A 49 -9.25 6.03 3.41
N PHE A 50 -8.53 5.90 4.53
CA PHE A 50 -7.08 5.69 4.54
C PHE A 50 -6.67 4.24 4.38
N TYR A 51 -7.59 3.31 4.67
CA TYR A 51 -7.36 1.90 4.46
C TYR A 51 -7.65 1.54 2.99
N PRO A 52 -6.83 0.69 2.36
CA PRO A 52 -7.19 0.10 1.09
C PRO A 52 -8.60 -0.47 1.19
N ARG A 53 -9.50 -0.10 0.26
CA ARG A 53 -10.87 -0.64 0.21
C ARG A 53 -10.91 -2.18 0.11
N ALA A 54 -9.79 -2.80 -0.22
CA ALA A 54 -9.62 -4.25 -0.19
C ALA A 54 -9.70 -4.85 1.23
N ILE A 55 -9.45 -4.08 2.30
CA ILE A 55 -9.49 -4.56 3.69
C ILE A 55 -10.92 -4.92 4.13
N SER A 56 -11.91 -4.18 3.65
CA SER A 56 -13.33 -4.40 3.97
C SER A 56 -14.07 -5.19 2.89
N ARG A 57 -13.36 -5.76 1.90
CA ARG A 57 -13.97 -6.42 0.75
C ARG A 57 -14.18 -7.91 1.04
N ASP A 58 -15.35 -8.43 0.70
CA ASP A 58 -15.65 -9.86 0.84
C ASP A 58 -14.67 -10.73 0.05
N TYR A 59 -14.36 -11.91 0.59
CA TYR A 59 -13.37 -12.83 0.01
C TYR A 59 -13.72 -13.24 -1.43
N PHE A 60 -15.02 -13.41 -1.73
CA PHE A 60 -15.50 -13.72 -3.07
C PHE A 60 -15.25 -12.58 -4.07
N SER A 61 -15.56 -11.34 -3.66
CA SER A 61 -15.30 -10.14 -4.46
C SER A 61 -13.83 -9.77 -4.54
N TYR A 62 -13.00 -10.20 -3.59
CA TYR A 62 -11.54 -10.07 -3.65
C TYR A 62 -10.96 -11.02 -4.70
N LEU A 63 -11.44 -12.26 -4.75
CA LEU A 63 -11.05 -13.25 -5.75
C LEU A 63 -11.67 -13.00 -7.13
N ASN A 64 -12.51 -11.97 -7.26
CA ASN A 64 -13.26 -11.64 -8.47
C ASN A 64 -14.11 -12.81 -9.00
N LEU A 65 -14.62 -13.67 -8.11
CA LEU A 65 -15.48 -14.79 -8.51
C LEU A 65 -16.79 -14.30 -9.14
N ASP A 66 -17.25 -13.12 -8.72
CA ASP A 66 -18.39 -12.39 -9.27
C ASP A 66 -18.29 -12.23 -10.80
N LEU A 67 -17.06 -12.07 -11.33
CA LEU A 67 -16.80 -11.96 -12.78
C LEU A 67 -17.25 -13.19 -13.57
N PHE A 68 -17.20 -14.37 -12.96
CA PHE A 68 -17.56 -15.65 -13.58
C PHE A 68 -18.94 -16.14 -13.15
N ALA A 69 -19.32 -15.91 -11.89
CA ALA A 69 -20.60 -16.36 -11.34
C ALA A 69 -21.79 -15.67 -12.01
N ILE A 70 -21.71 -14.36 -12.24
CA ILE A 70 -22.78 -13.58 -12.88
C ILE A 70 -23.10 -14.07 -14.30
N PRO A 71 -22.12 -14.18 -15.24
CA PRO A 71 -22.41 -14.68 -16.59
C PRO A 71 -22.84 -16.15 -16.60
N ALA A 72 -22.30 -16.99 -15.72
CA ALA A 72 -22.71 -18.40 -15.63
C ALA A 72 -24.19 -18.52 -15.24
N VAL A 73 -24.66 -17.76 -14.23
CA VAL A 73 -26.07 -17.75 -13.81
C VAL A 73 -26.97 -17.21 -14.92
N LEU A 74 -26.56 -16.15 -15.63
CA LEU A 74 -27.31 -15.62 -16.77
C LEU A 74 -27.48 -16.65 -17.88
N ILE A 75 -26.43 -17.39 -18.23
CA ILE A 75 -26.51 -18.46 -19.24
C ILE A 75 -27.52 -19.52 -18.81
N VAL A 76 -27.43 -19.99 -17.57
CA VAL A 76 -28.38 -20.99 -17.03
C VAL A 76 -29.82 -20.49 -17.08
N LEU A 77 -30.07 -19.24 -16.68
CA LEU A 77 -31.41 -18.63 -16.69
C LEU A 77 -31.98 -18.44 -18.11
N THR A 78 -31.13 -18.17 -19.10
CA THR A 78 -31.57 -18.01 -20.50
C THR A 78 -31.76 -19.33 -21.25
N THR A 79 -31.19 -20.42 -20.73
CA THR A 79 -31.27 -21.76 -21.35
C THR A 79 -32.49 -22.56 -20.84
N TYR A 80 -33.13 -22.10 -19.78
CA TYR A 80 -34.34 -22.68 -19.18
C TYR A 80 -35.58 -21.87 -19.56
#